data_AF-A0AA86UC52-F1
#
_entry.id   AF-A0AA86UC52-F1
#
_cell.length_a   1.000
_cell.length_b   1.000
_cell.length_c   1.000
_cell.angle_alpha   90.00
_cell.angle_beta   90.00
_cell.angle_gamma   90.00
#
_symmetry.space_group_name_H-M   'P 1'
#
loop_
_entity.id
_entity.type
_entity.pdbx_description
1 polymer ?
#
loop_
_entity_poly.entity_id
_entity_poly.type
_entity_poly.pdbx_seq_one_letter_code
_entity_poly.pdbx_strand_id
1 'polypeptide(L)'
;MGVSISEPGSELRQRILSEFVRCGPQVSGDIPTISIKQLLEASRQFKVDLAHLPLLYMIDSSKQGSISPVDIFNLISFQLQLEGRDPMRALKATATLMLNNNPQTFVSWFGQAVGRIDGIEILKNVLCVKKSSVLSIYEVLHVGITRVSAPEFVETLQIAGEQVGLQRWEGYVPVLVLQTFAQHVVNGIKELYKEIVEGVVVTEFKREFAWTDIKEEYEVAAKEAVEMQGEDSD
;
A
#
# COMPACT_ATOMS: atom_id res chain seq x y z
N MET A 1 -21.57 -17.57 10.00
CA MET A 1 -20.50 -18.38 9.40
C MET A 1 -19.24 -17.53 9.42
N GLY A 2 -18.35 -17.77 10.38
CA GLY A 2 -17.15 -16.96 10.56
C GLY A 2 -16.18 -17.27 9.42
N VAL A 3 -15.84 -16.26 8.62
CA VAL A 3 -14.82 -16.39 7.59
C VAL A 3 -13.49 -16.36 8.31
N SER A 4 -12.99 -17.54 8.70
CA SER A 4 -11.76 -17.60 9.48
C SER A 4 -10.54 -17.61 8.56
N ILE A 5 -9.75 -16.54 8.60
CA ILE A 5 -8.43 -16.53 7.95
C ILE A 5 -7.45 -17.49 8.66
N SER A 6 -7.77 -17.94 9.87
CA SER A 6 -6.93 -18.84 10.67
C SER A 6 -7.06 -20.31 10.29
N GLU A 7 -8.08 -20.70 9.52
CA GLU A 7 -8.25 -22.08 9.03
C GLU A 7 -7.58 -22.22 7.65
N PRO A 8 -6.56 -23.09 7.49
CA PRO A 8 -5.96 -23.37 6.17
C PRO A 8 -7.02 -23.76 5.14
N GLY A 9 -6.88 -23.27 3.90
CA GLY A 9 -7.83 -23.55 2.83
C GLY A 9 -9.19 -22.84 2.92
N SER A 10 -9.38 -21.89 3.85
CA SER A 10 -10.62 -21.11 3.88
C SER A 10 -10.80 -20.25 2.62
N GLU A 11 -12.06 -19.99 2.27
CA GLU A 11 -12.43 -19.26 1.05
C GLU A 11 -11.75 -17.87 0.96
N LEU A 12 -11.61 -17.17 2.09
CA LEU A 12 -10.95 -15.87 2.11
C LEU A 12 -9.44 -15.99 1.84
N ARG A 13 -8.77 -17.00 2.41
CA ARG A 13 -7.33 -17.25 2.15
C ARG A 13 -7.12 -17.51 0.67
N GLN A 14 -7.90 -18.43 0.09
CA GLN A 14 -7.82 -18.77 -1.32
C GLN A 14 -8.02 -17.53 -2.20
N ARG A 15 -9.06 -16.72 -1.94
CA ARG A 15 -9.29 -15.46 -2.68
C ARG A 15 -8.11 -14.51 -2.62
N ILE A 16 -7.49 -14.32 -1.45
CA ILE A 16 -6.31 -13.45 -1.33
C ILE A 16 -5.16 -14.01 -2.17
N LEU A 17 -4.85 -15.30 -2.03
CA LEU A 17 -3.73 -15.92 -2.75
C LEU A 17 -3.94 -15.89 -4.26
N SER A 18 -5.13 -16.25 -4.73
CA SER A 18 -5.51 -16.22 -6.15
C SER A 18 -5.38 -14.82 -6.75
N GLU A 19 -5.76 -13.77 -6.01
CA GLU A 19 -5.59 -12.39 -6.49
C GLU A 19 -4.12 -12.00 -6.63
N PHE A 20 -3.27 -12.41 -5.69
CA PHE A 20 -1.83 -12.16 -5.81
C PHE A 20 -1.22 -12.90 -7.00
N VAL A 21 -1.62 -14.14 -7.25
CA VAL A 21 -1.20 -14.91 -8.44
C VAL A 21 -1.69 -14.21 -9.72
N ARG A 22 -2.97 -13.81 -9.77
CA ARG A 22 -3.61 -13.12 -10.91
C ARG A 22 -2.92 -11.81 -11.24
N CYS A 23 -2.48 -11.05 -10.25
CA CYS A 23 -1.84 -9.76 -10.44
C CYS A 23 -0.44 -9.85 -11.11
N GLY A 24 0.12 -11.04 -11.29
CA GLY A 24 1.46 -11.22 -11.87
C GLY A 24 2.52 -10.59 -10.96
N PRO A 25 2.76 -11.15 -9.76
CA PRO A 25 3.54 -10.50 -8.73
C PRO A 25 5.01 -10.38 -9.13
N GLN A 26 5.65 -9.31 -8.70
CA GLN A 26 7.09 -9.15 -8.85
C GLN A 26 7.77 -10.14 -7.90
N VAL A 27 8.46 -11.13 -8.47
CA VAL A 27 9.33 -12.03 -7.72
C VAL A 27 10.69 -11.35 -7.58
N SER A 28 10.77 -10.37 -6.68
CA SER A 28 12.05 -9.79 -6.25
C SER A 28 12.38 -10.31 -4.86
N GLY A 29 12.84 -11.57 -4.77
CA GLY A 29 13.15 -12.28 -3.52
C GLY A 29 12.34 -13.56 -3.32
N ASP A 30 12.34 -14.08 -2.09
CA ASP A 30 11.71 -15.37 -1.73
C ASP A 30 10.18 -15.29 -1.56
N ILE A 31 9.63 -14.08 -1.47
CA ILE A 31 8.20 -13.82 -1.21
C ILE A 31 7.64 -13.02 -2.38
N PRO A 32 6.54 -13.46 -3.01
CA PRO A 32 5.87 -12.71 -4.07
C PRO A 32 5.31 -11.40 -3.51
N THR A 33 5.49 -10.31 -4.25
CA THR A 33 4.96 -9.00 -3.85
C THR A 33 4.26 -8.28 -5.01
N ILE A 34 3.33 -7.40 -4.68
CA ILE A 34 2.61 -6.55 -5.63
C ILE A 34 2.78 -5.07 -5.27
N SER A 35 2.65 -4.20 -6.26
CA SER A 35 2.60 -2.75 -6.07
C SER A 35 1.31 -2.31 -5.35
N ILE A 36 1.30 -1.08 -4.83
CA ILE A 36 0.08 -0.49 -4.23
C ILE A 36 -1.08 -0.48 -5.23
N LYS A 37 -0.82 -0.16 -6.50
CA LYS A 37 -1.86 -0.14 -7.54
C LYS A 37 -2.53 -1.51 -7.71
N GLN A 38 -1.73 -2.56 -7.90
CA GLN A 38 -2.22 -3.94 -8.00
C GLN A 38 -2.98 -4.36 -6.74
N LEU A 39 -2.50 -3.95 -5.57
CA LEU A 39 -3.17 -4.26 -4.31
C LEU A 39 -4.54 -3.59 -4.20
N LEU A 40 -4.68 -2.32 -4.60
CA LEU A 40 -5.97 -1.61 -4.58
C LEU A 40 -6.98 -2.22 -5.56
N GLU A 41 -6.50 -2.71 -6.71
CA GLU A 41 -7.33 -3.43 -7.67
C GLU A 41 -7.82 -4.75 -7.06
N ALA A 42 -6.92 -5.52 -6.45
CA ALA A 42 -7.21 -6.80 -5.80
C ALA A 42 -8.14 -6.66 -4.58
N SER A 43 -7.95 -5.62 -3.75
CA SER A 43 -8.69 -5.46 -2.49
C SER A 43 -10.19 -5.22 -2.69
N ARG A 44 -10.61 -4.82 -3.89
CA ARG A 44 -12.04 -4.75 -4.26
C ARG A 44 -12.71 -6.12 -4.21
N GLN A 45 -11.99 -7.21 -4.49
CA GLN A 45 -12.53 -8.57 -4.51
C GLN A 45 -12.68 -9.16 -3.10
N PHE A 46 -11.69 -8.94 -2.24
CA PHE A 46 -11.71 -9.43 -0.85
C PHE A 46 -12.17 -8.38 0.19
N LYS A 47 -12.64 -7.22 -0.27
CA LYS A 47 -13.34 -6.18 0.51
C LYS A 47 -12.55 -5.62 1.71
N VAL A 48 -11.26 -5.35 1.52
CA VAL A 48 -10.44 -4.67 2.54
C VAL A 48 -10.24 -3.20 2.14
N ASP A 49 -10.57 -2.30 3.05
CA ASP A 49 -10.31 -0.87 2.89
C ASP A 49 -8.84 -0.57 3.15
N LEU A 50 -8.13 -0.28 2.07
CA LEU A 50 -6.71 0.06 2.05
C LEU A 50 -6.45 1.53 1.69
N ALA A 51 -7.50 2.34 1.62
CA ALA A 51 -7.40 3.77 1.32
C ALA A 51 -6.98 4.54 2.58
N HIS A 52 -5.78 4.25 3.07
CA HIS A 52 -5.14 4.93 4.19
C HIS A 52 -3.63 4.75 4.10
N LEU A 53 -2.90 5.80 3.69
CA LEU A 53 -1.44 5.72 3.51
C LEU A 53 -0.68 5.23 4.75
N PRO A 54 -0.99 5.68 5.98
CA PRO A 54 -0.34 5.13 7.16
C PRO A 54 -0.58 3.63 7.35
N LEU A 55 -1.75 3.11 6.95
CA LEU A 55 -2.04 1.67 7.00
C LEU A 55 -1.14 0.91 6.04
N LEU A 56 -1.05 1.36 4.78
CA LEU A 56 -0.19 0.76 3.77
C LEU A 56 1.27 0.74 4.24
N TYR A 57 1.75 1.84 4.83
CA TYR A 57 3.06 1.91 5.43
C TYR A 57 3.22 0.92 6.57
N MET A 58 2.23 0.80 7.47
CA MET A 58 2.30 -0.10 8.63
C MET A 58 2.40 -1.57 8.19
N ILE A 59 1.59 -1.97 7.20
CA ILE A 59 1.53 -3.37 6.76
C ILE A 59 2.71 -3.79 5.90
N ASP A 60 3.32 -2.91 5.09
CA ASP A 60 4.55 -3.23 4.34
C ASP A 60 5.68 -3.59 5.32
N SER A 61 5.93 -4.87 5.55
CA SER A 61 7.00 -5.32 6.46
C SER A 61 8.38 -4.91 5.98
N SER A 62 8.61 -5.06 4.68
CA SER A 62 9.90 -4.86 4.01
C SER A 62 10.31 -3.39 3.90
N LYS A 63 9.31 -2.49 3.97
CA LYS A 63 9.43 -1.05 3.68
C LYS A 63 10.00 -0.77 2.29
N GLN A 64 9.80 -1.68 1.34
CA GLN A 64 10.27 -1.55 -0.05
C GLN A 64 9.22 -0.97 -1.00
N GLY A 65 8.04 -0.60 -0.49
CA GLY A 65 6.96 -0.05 -1.31
C GLY A 65 6.17 -1.13 -2.05
N SER A 66 6.26 -2.38 -1.62
CA SER A 66 5.65 -3.55 -2.22
C SER A 66 5.03 -4.41 -1.12
N ILE A 67 3.85 -4.96 -1.38
CA ILE A 67 3.06 -5.66 -0.37
C ILE A 67 3.05 -7.16 -0.68
N SER A 68 3.26 -7.98 0.34
CA SER A 68 3.20 -9.44 0.23
C SER A 68 1.82 -9.98 0.64
N PRO A 69 1.46 -11.22 0.28
CA PRO A 69 0.27 -11.88 0.82
C PRO A 69 0.30 -11.92 2.35
N VAL A 70 1.47 -12.19 2.94
CA VAL A 70 1.67 -12.26 4.40
C VAL A 70 1.26 -10.97 5.10
N ASP A 71 1.53 -9.81 4.48
CA ASP A 71 1.14 -8.51 5.03
C ASP A 71 -0.39 -8.36 5.09
N ILE A 72 -1.10 -8.87 4.09
CA ILE A 72 -2.58 -8.84 4.03
C ILE A 72 -3.20 -9.82 5.04
N PHE A 73 -2.61 -11.00 5.21
CA PHE A 73 -3.08 -11.96 6.21
C PHE A 73 -2.93 -11.39 7.63
N ASN A 74 -1.78 -10.79 7.92
CA ASN A 74 -1.54 -10.13 9.20
C ASN A 74 -2.46 -8.93 9.44
N LEU A 75 -2.74 -8.14 8.39
CA LEU A 75 -3.70 -7.04 8.46
C LEU A 75 -5.09 -7.53 8.86
N ILE A 76 -5.60 -8.55 8.17
CA ILE A 76 -6.94 -9.10 8.44
C ILE A 76 -6.98 -9.75 9.81
N SER A 77 -5.95 -10.51 10.20
CA SER A 77 -5.89 -11.13 11.53
C SER A 77 -5.96 -10.08 12.63
N PHE A 78 -5.13 -9.05 12.52
CA PHE A 78 -5.12 -7.97 13.49
C PHE A 78 -6.46 -7.22 13.52
N GLN A 79 -7.10 -7.00 12.37
CA GLN A 79 -8.43 -6.41 12.32
C GLN A 79 -9.48 -7.26 13.08
N LEU A 80 -9.39 -8.60 13.00
CA LEU A 80 -10.29 -9.51 13.71
C LEU A 80 -10.05 -9.54 15.22
N GLN A 81 -8.84 -9.19 15.68
CA GLN A 81 -8.48 -9.11 17.10
C GLN A 81 -8.89 -7.80 17.77
N LEU A 82 -9.15 -6.75 17.00
CA LEU A 82 -9.59 -5.47 17.55
C LEU A 82 -11.04 -5.59 18.07
N GLU A 83 -11.19 -5.55 19.38
CA GLU A 83 -12.49 -5.52 20.05
C GLU A 83 -13.14 -4.13 19.91
N GLY A 84 -14.39 -4.03 19.43
CA GLY A 84 -15.13 -2.77 19.41
C GLY A 84 -16.15 -2.61 18.27
N ARG A 85 -16.83 -1.45 18.23
CA ARG A 85 -17.84 -1.13 17.20
C ARG A 85 -17.25 -0.72 15.84
N ASP A 86 -15.94 -0.47 15.75
CA ASP A 86 -15.28 -0.02 14.51
C ASP A 86 -13.78 -0.40 14.48
N PRO A 87 -13.43 -1.66 14.17
CA PRO A 87 -12.04 -2.15 14.15
C PRO A 87 -11.21 -1.46 13.05
N MET A 88 -11.83 -1.07 11.93
CA MET A 88 -11.13 -0.38 10.83
C MET A 88 -10.71 1.04 11.25
N ARG A 89 -11.56 1.77 11.97
CA ARG A 89 -11.19 3.08 12.52
C ARG A 89 -10.06 2.96 13.55
N ALA A 90 -10.13 1.97 14.45
CA ALA A 90 -9.07 1.72 15.44
C ALA A 90 -7.73 1.37 14.77
N LEU A 91 -7.78 0.56 13.71
CA LEU A 91 -6.63 0.22 12.88
C LEU A 91 -6.02 1.44 12.18
N LYS A 92 -6.83 2.26 11.50
CA LYS A 92 -6.36 3.49 10.84
C LYS A 92 -5.79 4.49 11.85
N ALA A 93 -6.40 4.60 13.03
CA ALA A 93 -5.86 5.42 14.12
C ALA A 93 -4.49 4.89 14.55
N THR A 94 -4.38 3.59 14.89
CA THR A 94 -3.12 2.94 15.28
C THR A 94 -2.01 3.14 14.25
N ALA A 95 -2.28 2.91 12.97
CA ALA A 95 -1.31 3.10 11.91
C ALA A 95 -0.85 4.57 11.79
N THR A 96 -1.77 5.51 11.94
CA THR A 96 -1.48 6.95 11.97
C THR A 96 -0.60 7.31 13.17
N LEU A 97 -0.89 6.76 14.34
CA LEU A 97 -0.12 7.00 15.58
C LEU A 97 1.32 6.44 15.43
N MET A 98 1.47 5.25 14.83
CA MET A 98 2.78 4.62 14.60
C MET A 98 3.69 5.43 13.67
N LEU A 99 3.12 6.08 12.66
CA LEU A 99 3.88 6.87 11.68
C LEU A 99 4.68 8.02 12.35
N ASN A 100 4.16 8.60 13.43
CA ASN A 100 4.82 9.69 14.16
C ASN A 100 6.20 9.30 14.72
N ASN A 101 6.40 8.03 15.04
CA ASN A 101 7.66 7.54 15.62
C ASN A 101 8.79 7.48 14.58
N ASN A 102 8.48 7.33 13.29
CA ASN A 102 9.47 7.13 12.23
C ASN A 102 9.14 7.90 10.93
N PRO A 103 9.09 9.24 10.97
CA PRO A 103 8.62 10.05 9.84
C PRO A 103 9.53 10.00 8.62
N GLN A 104 10.85 9.94 8.82
CA GLN A 104 11.82 9.87 7.70
C GLN A 104 11.76 8.53 6.96
N THR A 105 11.54 7.43 7.69
CA THR A 105 11.34 6.11 7.10
C THR A 105 10.08 6.08 6.25
N PHE A 106 9.00 6.73 6.69
CA PHE A 106 7.79 6.89 5.89
C PHE A 106 8.03 7.68 4.60
N VAL A 107 8.77 8.80 4.67
CA VAL A 107 9.09 9.61 3.49
C VAL A 107 9.90 8.81 2.46
N SER A 108 10.91 8.07 2.92
CA SER A 108 11.70 7.19 2.04
C SER A 108 10.82 6.09 1.42
N TRP A 109 10.04 5.40 2.26
CA TRP A 109 9.10 4.36 1.83
C TRP A 109 8.12 4.89 0.79
N PHE A 110 7.57 6.08 0.97
CA PHE A 110 6.59 6.66 0.05
C PHE A 110 7.19 6.82 -1.35
N GLY A 111 8.42 7.35 -1.45
CA GLY A 111 9.14 7.44 -2.71
C GLY A 111 9.34 6.08 -3.39
N GLN A 112 9.71 5.06 -2.61
CA GLN A 112 9.84 3.68 -3.11
C GLN A 112 8.50 3.12 -3.59
N ALA A 113 7.45 3.32 -2.80
CA ALA A 113 6.12 2.83 -3.10
C ALA A 113 5.55 3.41 -4.40
N VAL A 114 5.75 4.71 -4.67
CA VAL A 114 5.36 5.30 -5.95
C VAL A 114 6.21 4.72 -7.09
N GLY A 115 7.51 4.55 -6.87
CA GLY A 115 8.42 3.96 -7.85
C GLY A 115 8.09 2.52 -8.23
N ARG A 116 7.44 1.75 -7.35
CA ARG A 116 7.01 0.37 -7.60
C ARG A 116 5.78 0.23 -8.49
N ILE A 117 5.04 1.32 -8.74
CA ILE A 117 3.80 1.28 -9.51
C ILE A 117 4.08 1.07 -11.01
N ASP A 118 4.80 2.01 -11.63
CA ASP A 118 5.15 1.93 -13.06
C ASP A 118 6.67 1.96 -13.31
N GLY A 119 7.49 1.86 -12.26
CA GLY A 119 8.95 1.97 -12.33
C GLY A 119 9.46 3.40 -12.13
N ILE A 120 10.77 3.49 -11.87
CA ILE A 120 11.51 4.75 -11.80
C ILE A 120 12.33 4.92 -13.08
N GLU A 121 12.24 6.09 -13.69
CA GLU A 121 13.05 6.48 -14.84
C GLU A 121 14.05 7.58 -14.44
N ILE A 122 15.25 7.56 -15.01
CA ILE A 122 16.25 8.60 -14.78
C ILE A 122 16.20 9.60 -15.92
N LEU A 123 15.73 10.81 -15.64
CA LEU A 123 15.70 11.92 -16.59
C LEU A 123 16.73 12.97 -16.19
N LYS A 124 17.78 13.16 -17.01
CA LYS A 124 18.87 14.13 -16.74
C LYS A 124 19.43 14.01 -15.30
N ASN A 125 19.72 12.79 -14.86
CA ASN A 125 20.19 12.45 -13.50
C ASN A 125 19.18 12.66 -12.36
N VAL A 126 17.90 12.87 -12.67
CA VAL A 126 16.82 12.98 -11.68
C VAL A 126 15.95 11.73 -11.76
N LEU A 127 15.72 11.10 -10.60
CA LEU A 127 14.79 9.97 -10.48
C LEU A 127 13.36 10.50 -10.59
N CYS A 128 12.62 9.98 -11.55
CA CYS A 128 11.26 10.39 -11.90
C CYS A 128 10.34 9.18 -11.98
N VAL A 129 9.06 9.40 -11.70
CA VAL A 129 7.99 8.43 -11.94
C VAL A 129 6.99 8.99 -12.93
N LYS A 130 6.24 8.10 -13.58
CA LYS A 130 5.18 8.48 -14.50
C LYS A 130 4.04 9.14 -13.76
N LYS A 131 3.34 10.05 -14.44
CA LYS A 131 2.12 10.68 -13.94
C LYS A 131 1.08 9.65 -13.51
N SER A 132 0.98 8.51 -14.19
CA SER A 132 0.09 7.41 -13.80
C SER A 132 0.36 6.88 -12.38
N SER A 133 1.63 6.79 -11.97
CA SER A 133 2.00 6.37 -10.61
C SER A 133 1.54 7.38 -9.56
N VAL A 134 1.65 8.68 -9.89
CA VAL A 134 1.15 9.77 -9.04
C VAL A 134 -0.37 9.74 -8.91
N LEU A 135 -1.08 9.39 -9.98
CA LEU A 135 -2.54 9.26 -9.96
C LEU A 135 -3.00 8.11 -9.06
N SER A 136 -2.32 6.97 -9.05
CA SER A 136 -2.62 5.88 -8.10
C SER A 136 -2.44 6.32 -6.64
N ILE A 137 -1.43 7.14 -6.35
CA ILE A 137 -1.27 7.74 -5.02
C ILE A 137 -2.37 8.75 -4.71
N TYR A 138 -2.77 9.58 -5.69
CA TYR A 138 -3.89 10.48 -5.55
C TYR A 138 -5.18 9.71 -5.21
N GLU A 139 -5.44 8.56 -5.83
CA GLU A 139 -6.59 7.71 -5.50
C GLU A 139 -6.57 7.22 -4.05
N VAL A 140 -5.40 6.82 -3.53
CA VAL A 140 -5.25 6.43 -2.11
C VAL A 140 -5.51 7.61 -1.18
N LEU A 141 -5.08 8.81 -1.57
CA LEU A 141 -5.28 10.05 -0.82
C LEU A 141 -6.72 10.55 -0.88
N HIS A 142 -7.45 10.24 -1.96
CA HIS A 142 -8.78 10.77 -2.25
C HIS A 142 -9.90 10.02 -1.51
N VAL A 143 -9.73 9.85 -0.20
CA VAL A 143 -10.83 9.57 0.72
C VAL A 143 -11.44 10.92 1.13
N GLY A 144 -12.23 11.52 0.24
CA GLY A 144 -13.19 12.59 0.57
C GLY A 144 -12.69 13.94 1.10
N ILE A 145 -11.39 14.25 1.11
CA ILE A 145 -10.85 15.46 1.78
C ILE A 145 -10.16 16.46 0.81
N THR A 146 -9.72 16.04 -0.39
CA THR A 146 -9.02 16.98 -1.30
C THR A 146 -9.98 17.71 -2.23
N ARG A 147 -10.05 19.04 -2.11
CA ARG A 147 -10.80 19.91 -3.05
C ARG A 147 -10.10 20.10 -4.40
N VAL A 148 -8.91 19.51 -4.55
CA VAL A 148 -8.03 19.65 -5.71
C VAL A 148 -8.28 18.49 -6.64
N SER A 149 -8.53 18.77 -7.93
CA SER A 149 -8.69 17.74 -8.96
C SER A 149 -7.36 17.01 -9.23
N ALA A 150 -7.41 15.80 -9.78
CA ALA A 150 -6.20 15.04 -10.11
C ALA A 150 -5.22 15.80 -11.05
N PRO A 151 -5.69 16.54 -12.09
CA PRO A 151 -4.81 17.40 -12.89
C PRO A 151 -4.14 18.50 -12.08
N GLU A 152 -4.90 19.22 -11.25
CA GLU A 152 -4.36 20.29 -10.39
C GLU A 152 -3.37 19.75 -9.34
N PHE A 153 -3.59 18.54 -8.84
CA PHE A 153 -2.68 17.88 -7.90
C PHE A 153 -1.33 17.61 -8.56
N VAL A 154 -1.33 17.04 -9.77
CA VAL A 154 -0.09 16.81 -10.52
C VAL A 154 0.60 18.12 -10.88
N GLU A 155 -0.16 19.14 -11.30
CA GLU A 155 0.38 20.47 -11.59
C GLU A 155 1.06 21.08 -10.37
N THR A 156 0.43 20.98 -9.20
CA THR A 156 0.98 21.50 -7.93
C THR A 156 2.32 20.84 -7.60
N LEU A 157 2.45 19.53 -7.82
CA LEU A 157 3.72 18.83 -7.63
C LEU A 157 4.77 19.32 -8.63
N GLN A 158 4.42 19.53 -9.89
CA GLN A 158 5.35 20.05 -10.89
C GLN A 158 5.84 21.46 -10.52
N ILE A 159 4.94 22.36 -10.11
CA ILE A 159 5.29 23.71 -9.64
C ILE A 159 6.19 23.63 -8.41
N ALA A 160 5.91 22.75 -7.45
CA ALA A 160 6.77 22.55 -6.29
C ALA A 160 8.18 22.06 -6.68
N GLY A 161 8.28 21.23 -7.72
CA GLY A 161 9.55 20.82 -8.30
C GLY A 161 10.35 21.99 -8.88
N GLU A 162 9.70 22.86 -9.64
CA GLU A 162 10.31 24.08 -10.19
C GLU A 162 10.83 25.01 -9.09
N GLN A 163 10.08 25.16 -8.00
CA GLN A 163 10.46 25.99 -6.86
C GLN A 163 11.72 25.51 -6.14
N VAL A 164 12.03 24.21 -6.22
CA VAL A 164 13.29 23.63 -5.69
C VAL A 164 14.38 23.48 -6.75
N GLY A 165 14.20 24.11 -7.92
CA GLY A 165 15.19 24.17 -9.00
C GLY A 165 15.20 22.98 -9.95
N LEU A 166 14.17 22.12 -9.91
CA LEU A 166 14.03 21.01 -10.85
C LEU A 166 13.37 21.48 -12.14
N GLN A 167 13.79 20.91 -13.26
CA GLN A 167 13.15 21.17 -14.55
C GLN A 167 11.75 20.53 -14.57
N ARG A 168 10.81 21.12 -15.31
CA ARG A 168 9.53 20.46 -15.60
C ARG A 168 9.70 19.37 -16.67
N TRP A 169 9.18 18.19 -16.39
CA TRP A 169 9.14 17.07 -17.34
C TRP A 169 7.68 16.71 -17.67
N GLU A 170 7.33 16.77 -18.94
CA GLU A 170 5.98 16.38 -19.38
C GLU A 170 5.73 14.90 -19.09
N GLY A 171 4.61 14.59 -18.42
CA GLY A 171 4.25 13.21 -18.08
C GLY A 171 5.01 12.59 -16.91
N TYR A 172 5.98 13.28 -16.31
CA TYR A 172 6.79 12.78 -15.20
C TYR A 172 6.77 13.71 -13.98
N VAL A 173 6.99 13.12 -12.81
CA VAL A 173 7.15 13.84 -11.54
C VAL A 173 8.40 13.30 -10.83
N PRO A 174 9.30 14.17 -10.33
CA PRO A 174 10.48 13.73 -9.59
C PRO A 174 10.12 13.02 -8.29
N VAL A 175 10.84 11.94 -7.98
CA VAL A 175 10.69 11.20 -6.71
C VAL A 175 10.96 12.12 -5.52
N LEU A 176 11.94 13.02 -5.63
CA LEU A 176 12.24 13.99 -4.57
C LEU A 176 11.04 14.89 -4.24
N VAL A 177 10.27 15.32 -5.25
CA VAL A 177 9.06 16.12 -5.05
C VAL A 177 8.00 15.32 -4.29
N LEU A 178 7.83 14.04 -4.63
CA LEU A 178 6.90 13.14 -3.95
C LEU A 178 7.32 12.87 -2.51
N GLN A 179 8.62 12.76 -2.23
CA GLN A 179 9.15 12.64 -0.88
C GLN A 179 8.91 13.92 -0.05
N THR A 180 9.12 15.09 -0.65
CA THR A 180 8.77 16.38 -0.01
C THR A 180 7.28 16.46 0.28
N PHE A 181 6.43 16.04 -0.67
CA PHE A 181 4.98 15.94 -0.44
C PHE A 181 4.64 14.99 0.71
N ALA A 182 5.28 13.81 0.78
CA ALA A 182 5.09 12.87 1.89
C ALA A 182 5.45 13.50 3.24
N GLN A 183 6.50 14.31 3.30
CA GLN A 183 6.87 15.05 4.51
C GLN A 183 5.76 16.03 4.95
N HIS A 184 5.07 16.67 4.01
CA HIS A 184 3.90 17.50 4.31
C HIS A 184 2.70 16.66 4.79
N VAL A 185 2.47 15.47 4.21
CA VAL A 185 1.45 14.53 4.70
C VAL A 185 1.73 14.15 6.16
N VAL A 186 2.98 13.82 6.50
CA VAL A 186 3.38 13.57 7.90
C VAL A 186 3.06 14.75 8.80
N ASN A 187 3.39 15.97 8.39
CA ASN A 187 3.14 17.16 9.20
C ASN A 187 1.64 17.42 9.40
N GLY A 188 0.84 17.26 8.34
CA GLY A 188 -0.62 17.37 8.43
C GLY A 188 -1.22 16.32 9.37
N ILE A 189 -0.74 15.07 9.29
CA ILE A 189 -1.12 14.00 10.21
C ILE A 189 -0.76 14.35 11.66
N LYS A 190 0.42 14.90 11.92
CA LYS A 190 0.86 15.30 13.28
C LYS A 190 0.01 16.43 13.88
N GLU A 191 -0.51 17.34 13.07
CA GLU A 191 -1.42 18.37 13.58
C GLU A 191 -2.80 17.78 13.90
N LEU A 192 -3.34 16.93 13.01
CA LEU A 192 -4.60 16.20 13.27
C LEU A 192 -4.51 15.24 14.47
N TYR A 193 -3.31 14.68 14.72
CA TYR A 193 -3.01 13.79 15.85
C TYR A 193 -3.34 14.43 17.20
N LYS A 194 -3.06 15.73 17.40
CA LYS A 194 -3.36 16.42 18.67
C LYS A 194 -4.85 16.39 19.01
N GLU A 195 -5.72 16.30 18.01
CA GLU A 195 -7.18 16.31 18.17
C GLU A 195 -7.78 14.90 18.34
N ILE A 196 -7.06 13.84 17.92
CA ILE A 196 -7.55 12.45 17.90
C ILE A 196 -7.11 11.63 19.12
N VAL A 197 -6.04 12.06 19.81
CA VAL A 197 -5.36 11.27 20.86
C VAL A 197 -6.15 11.15 22.17
N GLU A 198 -7.20 11.92 22.38
CA GLU A 198 -8.08 11.71 23.55
C GLU A 198 -8.87 10.39 23.39
N GLY A 199 -8.36 9.33 24.03
CA GLY A 199 -9.11 8.09 24.28
C GLY A 199 -8.79 6.90 23.37
N VAL A 200 -7.81 6.98 22.46
CA VAL A 200 -7.40 5.84 21.62
C VAL A 200 -6.22 5.10 22.26
N VAL A 201 -6.43 3.84 22.65
CA VAL A 201 -5.35 2.93 23.06
C VAL A 201 -4.64 2.41 21.81
N VAL A 202 -3.32 2.63 21.73
CA VAL A 202 -2.49 2.04 20.67
C VAL A 202 -2.32 0.56 20.95
N THR A 203 -3.00 -0.28 20.18
CA THR A 203 -2.75 -1.73 20.21
C THR A 203 -1.53 -2.05 19.35
N GLU A 204 -0.61 -2.84 19.88
CA GLU A 204 0.57 -3.28 19.13
C GLU A 204 0.16 -4.17 17.95
N PHE A 205 0.60 -3.82 16.74
CA PHE A 205 0.37 -4.62 15.54
C PHE A 205 1.23 -5.90 15.60
N LYS A 206 0.61 -7.02 15.94
CA LYS A 206 1.26 -8.34 15.99
C LYS A 206 1.14 -9.05 14.65
N ARG A 207 2.27 -9.61 14.20
CA ARG A 207 2.34 -10.42 12.99
C ARG A 207 2.27 -11.89 13.39
N GLU A 208 1.15 -12.52 13.07
CA GLU A 208 0.85 -13.91 13.40
C GLU A 208 1.21 -14.88 12.29
N PHE A 209 1.20 -14.40 11.04
CA PHE A 209 1.51 -15.19 9.87
C PHE A 209 2.90 -14.87 9.36
N ALA A 210 3.65 -15.91 9.03
CA ALA A 210 4.91 -15.88 8.29
C ALA A 210 4.72 -16.47 6.89
N TRP A 211 5.69 -16.22 6.00
CA TRP A 211 5.64 -16.79 4.64
C TRP A 211 5.63 -18.32 4.63
N THR A 212 6.37 -18.95 5.55
CA THR A 212 6.41 -20.40 5.72
C THR A 212 5.04 -21.02 5.95
N ASP A 213 4.11 -20.27 6.53
CA ASP A 213 2.78 -20.76 6.91
C ASP A 213 1.80 -20.77 5.75
N ILE A 214 2.09 -20.02 4.68
CA ILE A 214 1.19 -19.83 3.53
C ILE A 214 1.82 -20.20 2.19
N LYS A 215 3.11 -20.53 2.19
CA LYS A 215 3.89 -20.80 0.98
C LYS A 215 3.30 -21.94 0.15
N GLU A 216 2.95 -23.07 0.79
CA GLU A 216 2.42 -24.23 0.09
C GLU A 216 1.06 -23.92 -0.57
N GLU A 217 0.14 -23.26 0.15
CA GLU A 217 -1.14 -22.83 -0.42
C GLU A 217 -0.96 -21.87 -1.60
N TYR A 218 0.02 -20.96 -1.51
CA TYR A 218 0.35 -20.07 -2.62
C TYR A 218 0.90 -20.82 -3.84
N GLU A 219 1.81 -21.78 -3.63
CA GLU A 219 2.38 -22.58 -4.71
C GLU A 219 1.33 -23.46 -5.40
N VAL A 220 0.35 -23.98 -4.66
CA VAL A 220 -0.81 -24.69 -5.23
C VAL A 220 -1.63 -23.74 -6.10
N ALA A 221 -2.04 -22.59 -5.57
CA ALA A 221 -2.81 -21.60 -6.33
C ALA A 221 -2.07 -21.11 -7.59
N ALA A 222 -0.75 -20.99 -7.52
CA ALA A 222 0.09 -20.61 -8.66
C ALA A 222 0.12 -21.69 -9.75
N LYS A 223 0.18 -22.98 -9.37
CA LYS A 223 0.15 -24.11 -10.33
C LYS A 223 -1.21 -24.21 -11.01
N GLU A 224 -2.29 -24.16 -10.25
CA GLU A 224 -3.66 -24.22 -10.78
C GLU A 224 -3.92 -23.10 -11.79
N ALA A 225 -3.42 -21.90 -11.53
CA ALA A 225 -3.52 -20.76 -12.46
C ALA A 225 -2.78 -20.99 -13.78
N VAL A 226 -1.64 -21.71 -13.77
CA VAL A 226 -0.88 -22.05 -14.98
C VAL A 226 -1.60 -23.11 -15.80
N GLU A 227 -2.17 -24.14 -15.14
CA GLU A 227 -2.92 -25.21 -15.80
C GLU A 227 -4.16 -24.67 -16.51
N MET A 228 -4.92 -23.77 -15.87
CA MET A 228 -6.09 -23.13 -16.49
C MET A 228 -5.74 -22.24 -17.69
N GLN A 229 -4.58 -21.60 -17.71
CA GLN A 229 -4.12 -20.81 -18.86
C GLN A 229 -3.67 -21.67 -20.04
N GLY A 230 -3.22 -22.90 -19.77
CA GLY A 230 -2.88 -23.89 -20.79
C GLY A 230 -4.11 -24.45 -21.52
N GLU A 231 -5.24 -24.61 -20.82
CA GLU A 231 -6.48 -25.14 -21.40
C GLU A 231 -7.25 -24.13 -22.27
N ASP A 232 -7.11 -22.82 -22.02
CA ASP A 232 -7.72 -21.77 -22.86
C ASP A 232 -6.92 -21.46 -24.15
N SER A 233 -5.79 -22.14 -24.36
CA SER A 233 -4.86 -21.91 -25.48
C SER A 233 -4.88 -22.98 -26.57
N ASP A 234 -5.70 -24.04 -26.41
CA ASP A 234 -5.91 -25.15 -27.37
C ASP A 234 -7.31 -25.12 -28.00
#